data_AF-B9BX83-F1
#
_entry.id   AF-B9BX83-F1
#
_cell.length_a   1.000
_cell.length_b   1.000
_cell.length_c   1.000
_cell.angle_alpha   90.00
_cell.angle_beta   90.00
_cell.angle_gamma   90.00
#
_symmetry.space_group_name_H-M   'P 1'
#
loop_
_entity.id
_entity.type
_entity.pdbx_description
1 polymer ?
#
loop_
_entity_poly.entity_id
_entity_poly.type
_entity_poly.pdbx_seq_one_letter_code
_entity_poly.pdbx_strand_id
1 'polypeptide(L)'
;MHIPRIQHHNVRALPARVDQHAEQLQAAADDAALARDERNEAIADGVTFDVLPFSTEQIAVLDAALRRGRIEDVYEVWNVCKAALDAEIAQRIADADLAAAAPRFANVYCSSCGQKFGPGNAGFSSCADHVVRRALDD
;
A
#
# COMPACT_ATOMS: atom_id res chain seq x y z
N MET A 1 -44.93 35.22 -33.75
CA MET A 1 -43.81 34.27 -33.91
C MET A 1 -42.98 34.29 -32.64
N HIS A 2 -43.01 33.20 -31.87
CA HIS A 2 -42.17 33.04 -30.68
C HIS A 2 -41.03 32.09 -31.05
N ILE A 3 -39.79 32.59 -30.99
CA ILE A 3 -38.60 31.77 -31.24
C ILE A 3 -38.13 31.24 -29.88
N PRO A 4 -38.11 29.92 -29.65
CA PRO A 4 -37.68 29.39 -28.37
C PRO A 4 -36.17 29.62 -28.21
N ARG A 5 -35.81 30.23 -27.08
CA ARG A 5 -34.44 30.49 -26.66
C ARG A 5 -33.76 29.16 -26.30
N ILE A 6 -32.87 28.69 -27.16
CA ILE A 6 -32.04 27.51 -26.90
C ILE A 6 -31.13 27.85 -25.72
N GLN A 7 -31.33 27.15 -24.59
CA GLN A 7 -30.53 27.26 -23.38
C GLN A 7 -29.11 26.70 -23.64
N HIS A 8 -28.15 27.59 -23.90
CA HIS A 8 -26.73 27.26 -23.95
C HIS A 8 -26.15 27.13 -22.54
N HIS A 9 -26.60 26.13 -21.78
CA HIS A 9 -26.05 25.81 -20.46
C HIS A 9 -25.57 24.37 -20.51
N ASN A 10 -24.35 24.11 -20.01
CA ASN A 10 -23.76 22.79 -19.69
C ASN A 10 -22.59 22.28 -20.56
N VAL A 11 -22.34 22.81 -21.76
CA VAL A 11 -21.24 22.24 -22.58
C VAL A 11 -19.84 22.57 -22.02
N ARG A 12 -19.67 23.70 -21.32
CA ARG A 12 -18.40 24.05 -20.62
C ARG A 12 -18.30 23.52 -19.19
N ALA A 13 -19.43 23.19 -18.56
CA ALA A 13 -19.45 22.65 -17.19
C ALA A 13 -19.05 21.16 -17.15
N LEU A 14 -19.29 20.43 -18.24
CA LEU A 14 -18.91 19.02 -18.37
C LEU A 14 -17.39 18.84 -18.44
N PRO A 15 -16.63 19.57 -19.30
CA PRO A 15 -15.17 19.55 -19.29
C PRO A 15 -14.60 19.90 -17.91
N ALA A 16 -15.03 21.02 -17.31
CA ALA A 16 -14.55 21.44 -16.00
C ALA A 16 -14.80 20.42 -14.88
N ARG A 17 -15.90 19.64 -14.93
CA ARG A 17 -16.17 18.55 -13.99
C ARG A 17 -15.32 17.31 -14.23
N VAL A 18 -15.04 16.99 -15.49
CA VAL A 18 -14.15 15.88 -15.84
C VAL A 18 -12.72 16.21 -15.41
N ASP A 19 -12.27 17.44 -15.64
CA ASP A 19 -10.98 17.95 -15.19
C ASP A 19 -10.88 17.89 -13.66
N GLN A 20 -11.90 18.37 -12.95
CA GLN A 20 -11.97 18.30 -11.48
C GLN A 20 -11.95 16.86 -10.96
N HIS A 21 -12.65 15.92 -11.62
CA HIS A 21 -12.65 14.52 -11.22
C HIS A 21 -11.27 13.87 -11.46
N ALA A 22 -10.62 14.20 -12.57
CA ALA A 22 -9.25 13.73 -12.84
C ALA A 22 -8.26 14.28 -11.80
N GLU A 23 -8.37 15.56 -11.44
CA GLU A 23 -7.57 16.18 -10.37
C GLU A 23 -7.81 15.50 -9.02
N GLN A 24 -9.05 15.18 -8.68
CA GLN A 24 -9.39 14.46 -7.44
C GLN A 24 -8.80 13.06 -7.41
N LEU A 25 -8.87 12.32 -8.52
CA LEU A 25 -8.27 10.99 -8.61
C LEU A 25 -6.75 11.06 -8.48
N GLN A 26 -6.11 12.07 -9.09
CA GLN A 26 -4.67 12.27 -8.97
C GLN A 26 -4.28 12.62 -7.53
N ALA A 27 -4.98 13.57 -6.90
CA ALA A 27 -4.74 13.94 -5.51
C ALA A 27 -4.88 12.72 -4.57
N ALA A 28 -5.91 11.89 -4.76
CA ALA A 28 -6.09 10.68 -3.98
C ALA A 28 -4.97 9.65 -4.19
N ALA A 29 -4.42 9.56 -5.41
CA ALA A 29 -3.29 8.69 -5.71
C ALA A 29 -1.99 9.21 -5.06
N ASP A 30 -1.78 10.53 -5.11
CA ASP A 30 -0.63 11.19 -4.49
C ASP A 30 -0.68 11.06 -2.96
N ASP A 31 -1.84 11.26 -2.34
CA ASP A 31 -2.05 11.06 -0.89
C ASP A 31 -1.78 9.60 -0.48
N ALA A 32 -2.21 8.63 -1.30
CA ALA A 32 -1.95 7.22 -1.05
C ALA A 32 -0.46 6.86 -1.18
N ALA A 33 0.25 7.47 -2.13
CA ALA A 33 1.69 7.33 -2.27
C ALA A 33 2.43 7.91 -1.05
N LEU A 34 2.05 9.12 -0.63
CA LEU A 34 2.62 9.77 0.54
C LEU A 34 2.41 8.95 1.81
N ALA A 35 1.20 8.44 2.04
CA ALA A 35 0.91 7.60 3.20
C ALA A 35 1.71 6.28 3.19
N ARG A 36 2.00 5.73 2.01
CA ARG A 36 2.87 4.56 1.86
C ARG A 36 4.32 4.90 2.24
N ASP A 37 4.82 6.04 1.77
CA ASP A 37 6.18 6.50 2.05
C ASP A 37 6.37 6.82 3.54
N GLU A 38 5.44 7.55 4.16
CA GLU A 38 5.44 7.83 5.61
C GLU A 38 5.46 6.54 6.45
N ARG A 39 4.65 5.55 6.06
CA ARG A 39 4.64 4.25 6.73
C ARG A 39 5.97 3.52 6.55
N ASN A 40 6.54 3.53 5.34
CA ASN A 40 7.82 2.88 5.08
C ASN A 40 8.97 3.55 5.84
N GLU A 41 8.96 4.87 5.98
CA GLU A 41 9.88 5.63 6.82
C GLU A 41 9.72 5.24 8.30
N ALA A 42 8.49 5.19 8.82
CA ALA A 42 8.23 4.75 10.19
C ALA A 42 8.69 3.30 10.45
N ILE A 43 8.56 2.41 9.46
CA ILE A 43 9.11 1.05 9.54
C ILE A 43 10.64 1.11 9.63
N ALA A 44 11.30 1.86 8.74
CA ALA A 44 12.76 1.99 8.72
C ALA A 44 13.32 2.54 10.04
N ASP A 45 12.70 3.59 10.57
CA ASP A 45 13.07 4.21 11.85
C ASP A 45 12.89 3.26 13.04
N GLY A 46 11.92 2.33 12.95
CA GLY A 46 11.63 1.34 13.98
C GLY A 46 12.55 0.12 13.98
N VAL A 47 13.37 -0.10 12.94
CA VAL A 47 14.31 -1.23 12.89
C VAL A 47 15.66 -0.80 13.47
N THR A 48 16.03 -1.39 14.60
CA THR A 48 17.33 -1.17 15.26
C THR A 48 18.21 -2.41 15.18
N PHE A 49 19.52 -2.23 15.40
CA PHE A 49 20.49 -3.34 15.37
C PHE A 49 20.20 -4.45 16.41
N ASP A 50 19.51 -4.13 17.51
CA ASP A 50 19.22 -5.07 18.60
C ASP A 50 18.19 -6.16 18.23
N VAL A 51 17.42 -5.93 17.16
CA VAL A 51 16.35 -6.83 16.71
C VAL A 51 16.69 -7.51 15.37
N LEU A 52 17.91 -7.33 14.85
CA LEU A 52 18.29 -7.87 13.55
C LEU A 52 18.48 -9.40 13.60
N PRO A 53 17.84 -10.15 12.68
CA PRO A 53 17.97 -11.60 12.63
C PRO A 53 19.24 -12.00 11.87
N PHE A 54 20.41 -11.82 12.48
CA PHE A 54 21.66 -12.30 11.89
C PHE A 54 21.64 -13.81 11.70
N SER A 55 22.04 -14.27 10.50
CA SER A 55 22.23 -15.70 10.24
C SER A 55 23.46 -16.24 10.98
N THR A 56 23.51 -17.55 11.17
CA THR A 56 24.68 -18.23 11.76
C THR A 56 25.98 -17.91 11.00
N GLU A 57 25.90 -17.79 9.67
CA GLU A 57 27.05 -17.44 8.84
C GLU A 57 27.51 -16.00 9.07
N GLN A 58 26.57 -15.05 9.16
CA GLN A 58 26.87 -13.65 9.46
C GLN A 58 27.50 -13.51 10.85
N ILE A 59 26.97 -14.20 11.86
CA ILE A 59 27.55 -14.22 13.22
C ILE A 59 28.99 -14.75 13.20
N ALA A 60 29.27 -15.79 12.41
CA ALA A 60 30.61 -16.35 12.29
C ALA A 60 31.61 -15.38 11.64
N VAL A 61 31.17 -14.65 10.61
CA VAL A 61 31.97 -13.59 9.97
C VAL A 61 32.26 -12.46 10.97
N LEU A 62 31.25 -12.00 11.70
CA LEU A 62 31.38 -10.96 12.72
C LEU A 62 32.34 -11.37 13.84
N ASP A 63 32.19 -12.58 14.40
CA ASP A 63 33.07 -13.10 15.44
C ASP A 63 34.52 -13.25 14.94
N ALA A 64 34.72 -13.76 13.72
CA ALA A 64 36.06 -13.88 13.13
C ALA A 64 36.73 -12.52 12.91
N ALA A 65 35.97 -11.52 12.44
CA ALA A 65 36.43 -10.14 12.25
C ALA A 65 36.82 -9.49 13.59
N LEU A 66 35.94 -9.59 14.59
CA LEU A 66 36.18 -9.02 15.93
C LEU A 66 37.38 -9.66 16.63
N ARG A 67 37.60 -10.97 16.48
CA ARG A 67 38.77 -11.67 17.05
C ARG A 67 40.09 -11.26 16.41
N ARG A 68 40.10 -10.90 15.13
CA ARG A 68 41.30 -10.42 14.45
C ARG A 68 41.64 -8.99 14.85
N GLY A 69 40.61 -8.17 15.13
CA GLY A 69 40.77 -6.85 15.72
C GLY A 69 41.50 -5.83 14.84
N ARG A 70 41.47 -6.01 13.51
CA ARG A 70 42.09 -5.06 12.58
C ARG A 70 41.12 -3.95 12.22
N ILE A 71 41.66 -2.81 11.77
CA ILE A 71 40.85 -1.67 11.38
C ILE A 71 40.08 -1.93 10.07
N GLU A 72 40.64 -2.76 9.18
CA GLU A 72 40.01 -3.17 7.93
C GLU A 72 38.75 -4.01 8.19
N ASP A 73 38.74 -4.78 9.29
CA ASP A 73 37.63 -5.65 9.68
C ASP A 73 36.41 -4.82 10.15
N VAL A 74 36.59 -3.54 10.52
CA VAL A 74 35.50 -2.62 10.89
C VAL A 74 34.55 -2.39 9.71
N TYR A 75 35.07 -2.28 8.49
CA TYR A 75 34.23 -2.12 7.30
C TYR A 75 33.46 -3.39 6.97
N GLU A 76 34.09 -4.56 7.17
CA GLU A 76 33.43 -5.85 6.96
C GLU A 76 32.26 -6.02 7.95
N VAL A 77 32.51 -5.76 9.24
CA VAL A 77 31.46 -5.79 10.28
C VAL A 77 30.34 -4.80 9.96
N TRP A 78 30.69 -3.55 9.64
CA TRP A 78 29.72 -2.52 9.31
C TRP A 78 28.84 -2.90 8.11
N ASN A 79 29.45 -3.40 7.03
CA ASN A 79 28.73 -3.77 5.82
C ASN A 79 27.79 -4.95 6.04
N VAL A 80 28.22 -5.97 6.82
CA VAL A 80 27.36 -7.10 7.20
C VAL A 80 26.16 -6.61 8.02
N CYS A 81 26.41 -5.78 9.02
CA CYS A 81 25.36 -5.21 9.86
C CYS A 81 24.38 -4.35 9.06
N LYS A 82 24.87 -3.48 8.18
CA LYS A 82 24.04 -2.62 7.34
C LYS A 82 23.21 -3.44 6.34
N ALA A 83 23.80 -4.46 5.72
CA ALA A 83 23.06 -5.33 4.80
C ALA A 83 21.92 -6.09 5.50
N ALA A 84 22.14 -6.55 6.74
CA ALA A 84 21.10 -7.17 7.54
C ALA A 84 19.98 -6.19 7.91
N LEU A 85 20.33 -4.94 8.24
CA LEU A 85 19.36 -3.86 8.49
C LEU A 85 18.50 -3.56 7.27
N ASP A 86 19.13 -3.34 6.11
CA ASP A 86 18.44 -3.04 4.86
C ASP A 86 17.50 -4.20 4.45
N ALA A 87 17.92 -5.45 4.66
CA ALA A 87 17.10 -6.62 4.37
C ALA A 87 15.88 -6.74 5.30
N GLU A 88 16.04 -6.47 6.60
CA GLU A 88 14.94 -6.51 7.56
C GLU A 88 13.90 -5.41 7.28
N ILE A 89 14.35 -4.20 6.96
CA ILE A 89 13.46 -3.10 6.57
C ILE A 89 12.67 -3.49 5.32
N ALA A 90 13.35 -4.03 4.30
CA ALA A 90 12.70 -4.46 3.07
C ALA A 90 11.65 -5.56 3.32
N GLN A 91 11.95 -6.52 4.19
CA GLN A 91 11.00 -7.58 4.55
C GLN A 91 9.77 -7.02 5.26
N ARG A 92 9.93 -6.13 6.23
CA ARG A 92 8.80 -5.51 6.94
C ARG A 92 7.93 -4.64 6.03
N ILE A 93 8.54 -3.91 5.09
CA ILE A 93 7.80 -3.16 4.07
C ILE A 93 6.98 -4.13 3.20
N ALA A 94 7.58 -5.25 2.77
CA ALA A 94 6.87 -6.25 1.98
C ALA A 94 5.68 -6.85 2.75
N ASP A 95 5.86 -7.17 4.03
CA ASP A 95 4.79 -7.68 4.89
C ASP A 95 3.66 -6.65 5.08
N ALA A 96 4.03 -5.37 5.25
CA ALA A 96 3.07 -4.27 5.35
C ALA A 96 2.31 -4.03 4.04
N ASP A 97 2.96 -4.17 2.89
CA ASP A 97 2.33 -4.09 1.58
C ASP A 97 1.34 -5.24 1.36
N LEU A 98 1.70 -6.47 1.75
CA LEU A 98 0.80 -7.62 1.72
C LEU A 98 -0.42 -7.42 2.64
N ALA A 99 -0.20 -6.90 3.84
CA ALA A 99 -1.28 -6.59 4.77
C ALA A 99 -2.20 -5.48 4.24
N ALA A 100 -1.65 -4.46 3.58
CA ALA A 100 -2.43 -3.38 2.96
C ALA A 100 -3.24 -3.86 1.73
N ALA A 101 -2.75 -4.87 1.00
CA ALA A 101 -3.46 -5.48 -0.12
C ALA A 101 -4.56 -6.46 0.31
N ALA A 102 -4.54 -6.93 1.56
CA ALA A 102 -5.53 -7.87 2.08
C ALA A 102 -6.94 -7.24 2.11
N PRO A 103 -8.00 -8.02 1.79
CA PRO A 103 -9.36 -7.53 1.89
C PRO A 103 -9.69 -7.07 3.31
N ARG A 104 -10.25 -5.87 3.44
CA ARG A 104 -10.64 -5.30 4.75
C ARG A 104 -11.72 -6.14 5.46
N PHE A 105 -12.58 -6.79 4.69
CA PHE A 105 -13.66 -7.61 5.20
C PHE A 105 -13.56 -9.02 4.64
N ALA A 106 -13.75 -10.02 5.51
CA ALA A 106 -13.79 -11.43 5.11
C ALA A 106 -14.98 -11.74 4.19
N ASN A 107 -16.08 -10.97 4.31
CA ASN A 107 -17.22 -11.02 3.41
C ASN A 107 -17.82 -9.63 3.24
N VAL A 108 -18.20 -9.29 2.01
CA VAL A 108 -19.00 -8.09 1.70
C VAL A 108 -20.37 -8.48 1.16
N TYR A 109 -21.35 -7.63 1.43
CA TYR A 109 -22.76 -7.87 1.13
C TYR A 109 -23.36 -6.71 0.35
N CYS A 110 -24.45 -6.98 -0.38
CA CYS A 110 -25.33 -5.94 -0.90
C CYS A 110 -26.35 -5.56 0.17
N SER A 111 -26.44 -4.27 0.52
CA SER A 111 -27.41 -3.79 1.51
C SER A 111 -28.86 -3.87 1.02
N SER A 112 -29.07 -3.90 -0.30
CA SER A 112 -30.40 -3.94 -0.91
C SER A 112 -30.98 -5.36 -1.02
N CYS A 113 -30.19 -6.36 -1.44
CA CYS A 113 -30.66 -7.74 -1.61
C CYS A 113 -30.07 -8.76 -0.62
N GLY A 114 -29.11 -8.36 0.21
CA GLY A 114 -28.46 -9.23 1.20
C GLY A 114 -27.45 -10.23 0.61
N GLN A 115 -27.23 -10.22 -0.71
CA GLN A 115 -26.37 -11.18 -1.39
C GLN A 115 -24.90 -11.04 -0.94
N LYS A 116 -24.23 -12.19 -0.75
CA LYS A 116 -22.84 -12.33 -0.29
C LYS A 116 -21.88 -12.46 -1.47
N PHE A 117 -20.74 -11.78 -1.41
CA PHE A 117 -19.76 -11.74 -2.51
C PHE A 117 -18.35 -12.18 -2.14
N GLY A 118 -18.12 -12.68 -0.92
CA GLY A 118 -16.78 -13.04 -0.46
C GLY A 118 -15.96 -11.84 0.04
N PRO A 119 -14.65 -12.03 0.26
CA PRO A 119 -13.78 -10.99 0.78
C PRO A 119 -13.73 -9.74 -0.10
N GLY A 120 -13.70 -8.56 0.51
CA GLY A 120 -13.64 -7.30 -0.23
C GLY A 120 -13.36 -6.08 0.65
N ASN A 121 -13.21 -4.93 -0.01
CA ASN A 121 -12.91 -3.65 0.64
C ASN A 121 -14.14 -2.76 0.85
N ALA A 122 -15.26 -3.08 0.19
CA ALA A 122 -16.53 -2.38 0.34
C ALA A 122 -17.70 -3.30 -0.10
N GLY A 123 -18.86 -3.10 0.54
CA GLY A 123 -20.13 -3.70 0.10
C GLY A 123 -20.78 -2.92 -1.05
N PHE A 124 -21.96 -3.37 -1.46
CA PHE A 124 -22.73 -2.72 -2.52
C PHE A 124 -23.96 -2.04 -1.94
N SER A 125 -24.23 -0.83 -2.42
CA SER A 125 -25.41 -0.08 -2.01
C SER A 125 -26.61 -0.36 -2.91
N SER A 126 -26.37 -0.65 -4.19
CA SER A 126 -27.41 -1.00 -5.17
C SER A 126 -27.16 -2.36 -5.82
N CYS A 127 -28.23 -3.07 -6.17
CA CYS A 127 -28.15 -4.32 -6.92
C CYS A 127 -27.51 -4.13 -8.31
N ALA A 128 -27.60 -2.92 -8.88
CA ALA A 128 -26.96 -2.60 -10.15
C ALA A 128 -25.43 -2.63 -10.06
N ASP A 129 -24.87 -2.28 -8.90
CA ASP A 129 -23.42 -2.14 -8.68
C ASP A 129 -22.69 -3.49 -8.70
N HIS A 130 -23.43 -4.60 -8.53
CA HIS A 130 -22.88 -5.96 -8.53
C HIS A 130 -23.54 -6.86 -9.58
N VAL A 131 -24.29 -6.32 -10.54
CA VAL A 131 -25.04 -7.14 -11.50
C VAL A 131 -24.12 -8.04 -12.35
N VAL A 132 -22.87 -7.63 -12.51
CA VAL A 132 -21.82 -8.36 -13.26
C VAL A 132 -20.95 -9.25 -12.35
N ARG A 133 -21.08 -9.12 -11.03
CA ARG A 133 -20.35 -9.94 -10.06
C ARG A 133 -21.20 -11.14 -9.66
N ARG A 134 -20.60 -12.34 -9.72
CA ARG A 134 -21.25 -13.56 -9.26
C ARG A 134 -21.17 -13.63 -7.74
N ALA A 135 -22.27 -13.99 -7.08
CA ALA A 135 -22.22 -14.41 -5.69
C ALA A 135 -21.35 -15.66 -5.56
N LEU A 136 -20.77 -15.82 -4.38
CA LEU A 136 -20.28 -17.11 -3.95
C LEU A 136 -21.44 -17.82 -3.26
N ASP A 137 -21.80 -18.99 -3.78
CA ASP A 137 -22.64 -19.94 -3.04
C ASP A 137 -21.72 -20.66 -2.04
N ASP A 138 -22.12 -20.71 -0.77
CA ASP A 138 -21.40 -21.41 0.31
C ASP A 138 -21.43 -22.94 0.12
#